data_AF-A0A8B6GXK1-F1
#
_entry.id   AF-A0A8B6GXK1-F1
#
_cell.length_a   1.000
_cell.length_b   1.000
_cell.length_c   1.000
_cell.angle_alpha   90.00
_cell.angle_beta   90.00
_cell.angle_gamma   90.00
#
_symmetry.space_group_name_H-M   'P 1'
#
loop_
_entity.id
_entity.type
_entity.pdbx_description
1 polymer ?
#
loop_
_entity_poly.entity_id
_entity_poly.type
_entity_poly.pdbx_seq_one_letter_code
_entity_poly.pdbx_strand_id
1 'polypeptide(L)'
;MTEVPKALELMSDLRSKTQDVINHTDNILKKAKEGQFDTSKGISFLETKYQLLLSYLIDSTFLFHKKTSSQSISGDPSIERLVEIRTVLEKMRPIDQKLKYQIDKVIKTATTGGTDEADPLRFKANPNNFTNKLEDEDESGTDEDNETKSTNKSKVYVPPRLTPVHYDLDETVKDKESKAIERAKKRALSSSILKELRDEYYEGPEEVKESIDLHRFKANKKAKERTEYEEERMMRMSISKKDKNAMRKLGTLSSLNNLTQFDDISILDDERQGEFSMEKGKKRKFNSKVRLFLYRLYMSWEAMCNQDI
;
A
#
# COMPACT_ATOMS: atom_id res chain seq x y z
N MET A 1 -23.69 -58.44 30.80
CA MET A 1 -22.82 -59.15 29.84
C MET A 1 -22.74 -58.48 28.46
N THR A 2 -23.56 -57.47 28.14
CA THR A 2 -23.57 -56.75 26.85
C THR A 2 -22.53 -55.63 26.71
N GLU A 3 -21.95 -55.15 27.83
CA GLU A 3 -21.00 -54.03 27.82
C GLU A 3 -19.60 -54.39 27.32
N VAL A 4 -19.16 -55.64 27.55
CA VAL A 4 -17.82 -56.13 27.18
C VAL A 4 -17.60 -56.18 25.66
N PRO A 5 -18.50 -56.76 24.84
CA PRO A 5 -18.32 -56.77 23.39
C PRO A 5 -18.35 -55.36 22.78
N LYS A 6 -19.20 -54.48 23.29
CA LYS A 6 -19.28 -53.07 22.87
C LYS A 6 -18.00 -52.29 23.21
N ALA A 7 -17.40 -52.55 24.37
CA ALA A 7 -16.11 -51.97 24.75
C ALA A 7 -14.97 -52.43 23.83
N LEU A 8 -14.97 -53.70 23.42
CA LEU A 8 -13.99 -54.24 22.47
C LEU A 8 -14.10 -53.59 21.09
N GLU A 9 -15.32 -53.40 20.60
CA GLU A 9 -15.58 -52.68 19.33
C GLU A 9 -15.05 -51.24 19.41
N LEU A 10 -15.41 -50.49 20.46
CA LEU A 10 -14.94 -49.12 20.67
C LEU A 10 -13.42 -49.01 20.82
N MET A 11 -12.77 -50.00 21.44
CA MET A 11 -11.30 -50.04 21.54
C MET A 11 -10.65 -50.28 20.17
N SER A 12 -11.25 -51.11 19.32
CA SER A 12 -10.76 -51.37 17.97
C SER A 12 -10.91 -50.13 17.07
N ASP A 13 -12.02 -49.41 17.22
CA ASP A 13 -12.31 -48.13 16.56
C ASP A 13 -11.39 -47.01 17.04
N LEU A 14 -11.08 -46.99 18.34
CA LEU A 14 -10.13 -46.02 18.88
C LEU A 14 -8.76 -46.27 18.25
N ARG A 15 -8.30 -47.52 18.22
CA ARG A 15 -7.01 -47.91 17.62
C ARG A 15 -6.90 -47.51 16.14
N SER A 16 -7.94 -47.74 15.34
CA SER A 16 -7.93 -47.34 13.92
C SER A 16 -7.82 -45.83 13.78
N LYS A 17 -8.63 -45.07 14.55
CA LYS A 17 -8.57 -43.59 14.57
C LYS A 17 -7.23 -43.05 15.04
N THR A 18 -6.58 -43.66 16.04
CA THR A 18 -5.23 -43.24 16.44
C THR A 18 -4.22 -43.46 15.32
N GLN A 19 -4.33 -44.57 14.58
CA GLN A 19 -3.46 -44.86 13.45
C GLN A 19 -3.64 -43.80 12.34
N ASP A 20 -4.87 -43.43 12.03
CA ASP A 20 -5.18 -42.40 11.03
C ASP A 20 -4.63 -41.03 11.43
N VAL A 21 -4.76 -40.66 12.71
CA VAL A 21 -4.20 -39.42 13.25
C VAL A 21 -2.68 -39.44 13.17
N ILE A 22 -2.01 -40.54 13.54
CA ILE A 22 -0.55 -40.69 13.44
C ILE A 22 -0.09 -40.50 11.99
N ASN A 23 -0.74 -41.18 11.04
CA ASN A 23 -0.43 -41.07 9.62
C ASN A 23 -0.60 -39.63 9.11
N HIS A 24 -1.67 -38.95 9.54
CA HIS A 24 -1.91 -37.56 9.16
C HIS A 24 -0.86 -36.62 9.76
N THR A 25 -0.50 -36.80 11.03
CA THR A 25 0.54 -36.00 11.69
C THR A 25 1.91 -36.22 11.06
N ASP A 26 2.25 -37.45 10.68
CA ASP A 26 3.52 -37.75 10.00
C ASP A 26 3.60 -37.09 8.64
N ASN A 27 2.49 -37.07 7.89
CA ASN A 27 2.42 -36.38 6.61
C ASN A 27 2.58 -34.87 6.75
N ILE A 28 1.97 -34.25 7.78
CA ILE A 28 2.14 -32.82 8.07
C ILE A 28 3.58 -32.53 8.49
N LEU A 29 4.17 -33.39 9.33
CA LEU A 29 5.52 -33.22 9.85
C LEU A 29 6.57 -33.36 8.74
N LYS A 30 6.37 -34.24 7.76
CA LYS A 30 7.19 -34.31 6.54
C LYS A 30 7.13 -33.01 5.74
N LYS A 31 5.93 -32.51 5.45
CA LYS A 31 5.73 -31.24 4.72
C LYS A 31 6.32 -30.04 5.46
N ALA A 32 6.26 -30.03 6.79
CA ALA A 32 6.88 -29.00 7.62
C ALA A 32 8.41 -29.05 7.56
N LYS A 33 9.01 -30.25 7.63
CA LYS A 33 10.47 -30.44 7.48
C LYS A 33 10.99 -30.07 6.09
N GLU A 34 10.16 -30.28 5.07
CA GLU A 34 10.44 -29.86 3.69
C GLU A 34 10.31 -28.34 3.48
N GLY A 35 9.96 -27.57 4.52
CA GLY A 35 9.86 -26.11 4.45
C GLY A 35 8.66 -25.59 3.65
N GLN A 36 7.64 -26.43 3.39
CA GLN A 36 6.45 -26.02 2.63
C GLN A 36 5.55 -25.03 3.41
N PHE A 37 5.75 -24.90 4.72
CA PHE A 37 5.00 -23.98 5.58
C PHE A 37 5.95 -22.96 6.21
N ASP A 38 5.75 -21.68 5.90
CA ASP A 38 6.39 -20.58 6.62
C ASP A 38 5.80 -20.46 8.03
N THR A 39 6.42 -21.12 9.01
CA THR A 39 5.98 -21.10 10.41
C THR A 39 6.38 -19.83 11.17
N SER A 40 7.13 -18.92 10.53
CA SER A 40 7.71 -17.73 11.17
C SER A 40 6.69 -16.68 11.62
N LYS A 41 5.47 -16.67 11.06
CA LYS A 41 4.41 -15.68 11.36
C LYS A 41 3.07 -16.35 11.72
N GLY A 42 3.09 -17.21 12.73
CA GLY A 42 1.89 -17.81 13.30
C GLY A 42 1.13 -16.90 14.27
N ILE A 43 -0.16 -17.18 14.47
CA ILE A 43 -0.94 -16.55 15.55
C ILE A 43 -0.50 -17.23 16.87
N SER A 44 0.41 -16.61 17.62
CA SER A 44 0.96 -17.16 18.88
C SER A 44 -0.13 -17.58 19.89
N PHE A 45 -1.26 -16.85 19.94
CA PHE A 45 -2.39 -17.24 20.78
C PHE A 45 -2.96 -18.62 20.41
N LEU A 46 -3.05 -18.94 19.12
CA LEU A 46 -3.59 -20.20 18.65
C LEU A 46 -2.66 -21.37 19.00
N GLU A 47 -1.34 -21.14 18.96
CA GLU A 47 -0.33 -22.11 19.41
C GLU A 47 -0.51 -22.48 20.87
N THR A 48 -0.61 -21.48 21.76
CA THR A 48 -0.83 -21.73 23.21
C THR A 48 -2.12 -22.52 23.46
N LYS A 49 -3.19 -22.22 22.72
CA LYS A 49 -4.46 -22.96 22.81
C LYS A 49 -4.28 -24.43 22.41
N TYR A 50 -3.53 -24.71 21.35
CA TYR A 50 -3.28 -26.09 20.93
C TYR A 50 -2.40 -26.85 21.93
N GLN A 51 -1.39 -26.20 22.50
CA GLN A 51 -0.57 -26.80 23.56
C GLN A 51 -1.42 -27.15 24.79
N LEU A 52 -2.32 -26.26 25.22
CA LEU A 52 -3.26 -26.53 26.32
C LEU A 52 -4.21 -27.69 26.00
N LEU A 53 -4.75 -27.74 24.78
CA LEU A 53 -5.63 -28.83 24.35
C LEU A 53 -4.89 -30.17 24.33
N LEU A 54 -3.62 -30.18 23.89
CA LEU A 54 -2.78 -31.37 23.89
C LEU A 54 -2.51 -31.83 25.34
N SER A 55 -2.12 -30.93 26.24
CA SER A 55 -1.94 -31.24 27.65
C SER A 55 -3.22 -31.79 28.29
N TYR A 56 -4.38 -31.26 27.93
CA TYR A 56 -5.68 -31.78 28.39
C TYR A 56 -5.92 -33.23 27.92
N LEU A 57 -5.60 -33.55 26.66
CA LEU A 57 -5.72 -34.92 26.13
C LEU A 57 -4.73 -35.87 26.82
N ILE A 58 -3.51 -35.43 27.08
CA ILE A 58 -2.49 -36.22 27.80
C ILE A 58 -2.96 -36.55 29.22
N ASP A 59 -3.38 -35.54 30.00
CA ASP A 59 -3.86 -35.76 31.37
C ASP A 59 -5.15 -36.61 31.41
N SER A 60 -6.04 -36.45 30.42
CA SER A 60 -7.24 -37.27 30.27
C SER A 60 -6.93 -38.74 29.96
N THR A 61 -6.04 -38.99 29.00
CA THR A 61 -5.58 -40.36 28.64
C THR A 61 -4.80 -41.02 29.78
N PHE A 62 -4.00 -40.26 30.53
CA PHE A 62 -3.33 -40.73 31.73
C PHE A 62 -4.34 -41.17 32.81
N LEU A 63 -5.39 -40.38 33.05
CA LEU A 63 -6.47 -40.74 33.97
C LEU A 63 -7.20 -42.00 33.51
N PHE A 64 -7.50 -42.14 32.21
CA PHE A 64 -8.10 -43.37 31.67
C PHE A 64 -7.19 -44.58 31.89
N HIS A 65 -5.90 -44.44 31.62
CA HIS A 65 -4.93 -45.52 31.85
C HIS A 65 -4.89 -45.94 33.33
N LYS A 66 -4.87 -44.98 34.27
CA LYS A 66 -4.95 -45.28 35.71
C LYS A 66 -6.22 -46.02 36.10
N LYS A 67 -7.37 -45.62 35.54
CA LYS A 67 -8.65 -46.31 35.76
C LYS A 67 -8.63 -47.74 35.25
N THR A 68 -8.07 -47.98 34.06
CA THR A 68 -7.97 -49.33 33.48
C THR A 68 -6.99 -50.22 34.23
N SER A 69 -5.93 -49.63 34.81
CA SER A 69 -4.93 -50.33 35.61
C SER A 69 -5.34 -50.52 37.08
N SER A 70 -6.61 -50.26 37.42
CA SER A 70 -7.19 -50.40 38.77
C SER A 70 -6.48 -49.58 39.87
N GLN A 71 -5.84 -48.47 39.51
CA GLN A 71 -5.23 -47.55 40.47
C GLN A 71 -6.26 -46.54 40.99
N SER A 72 -6.09 -46.09 42.25
CA SER A 72 -6.92 -45.02 42.80
C SER A 72 -6.66 -43.70 42.09
N ILE A 73 -7.75 -43.00 41.77
CA ILE A 73 -7.73 -41.69 41.09
C ILE A 73 -7.78 -40.55 42.12
N SER A 74 -8.13 -40.84 43.38
CA SER A 74 -8.33 -39.83 44.41
C SER A 74 -7.02 -39.19 44.81
N GLY A 75 -6.90 -37.87 44.63
CA GLY A 75 -5.73 -37.07 45.03
C GLY A 75 -4.60 -37.02 44.00
N ASP A 76 -4.84 -37.46 42.76
CA ASP A 76 -3.84 -37.32 41.69
C ASP A 76 -3.77 -35.85 41.20
N PRO A 77 -2.57 -35.23 41.16
CA PRO A 77 -2.38 -33.89 40.61
C PRO A 77 -2.91 -33.71 39.18
N SER A 78 -3.06 -34.82 38.44
CA SER A 78 -3.60 -34.81 37.08
C SER A 78 -5.03 -34.29 37.00
N ILE A 79 -5.83 -34.43 38.06
CA ILE A 79 -7.20 -33.89 38.10
C ILE A 79 -7.18 -32.38 38.29
N GLU A 80 -6.32 -31.89 39.19
CA GLU A 80 -6.16 -30.45 39.43
C GLU A 80 -5.69 -29.74 38.16
N ARG A 81 -4.68 -30.31 37.46
CA ARG A 81 -4.24 -29.81 36.14
C ARG A 81 -5.38 -29.81 35.13
N LEU A 82 -6.21 -30.86 35.11
CA LEU A 82 -7.34 -30.94 34.18
C LEU A 82 -8.36 -29.81 34.42
N VAL A 83 -8.66 -29.53 35.69
CA VAL A 83 -9.56 -28.44 36.10
C VAL A 83 -8.94 -27.08 35.77
N GLU A 84 -7.66 -26.89 36.05
CA GLU A 84 -6.93 -25.68 35.70
C GLU A 84 -7.00 -25.41 34.19
N ILE A 85 -6.60 -26.39 33.37
CA ILE A 85 -6.64 -26.26 31.90
C ILE A 85 -8.07 -25.99 31.42
N ARG A 86 -9.09 -26.67 32.00
CA ARG A 86 -10.51 -26.41 31.69
C ARG A 86 -10.90 -24.96 31.98
N THR A 87 -10.50 -24.41 33.12
CA THR A 87 -10.81 -23.02 33.48
C THR A 87 -10.11 -22.03 32.57
N VAL A 88 -8.84 -22.28 32.21
CA VAL A 88 -8.08 -21.43 31.27
C VAL A 88 -8.76 -21.43 29.90
N LEU A 89 -9.13 -22.60 29.37
CA LEU A 89 -9.86 -22.71 28.09
C LEU A 89 -11.19 -21.94 28.11
N GLU A 90 -11.91 -21.94 29.24
CA GLU A 90 -13.16 -21.19 29.38
C GLU A 90 -12.91 -19.67 29.32
N LYS A 91 -11.84 -19.20 29.97
CA LYS A 91 -11.44 -17.78 29.96
C LYS A 91 -10.87 -17.32 28.61
N MET A 92 -10.35 -18.23 27.79
CA MET A 92 -9.87 -17.93 26.44
C MET A 92 -11.00 -17.71 25.42
N ARG A 93 -12.22 -18.22 25.66
CA ARG A 93 -13.37 -18.11 24.73
C ARG A 93 -13.68 -16.69 24.22
N PRO A 94 -13.75 -15.63 25.05
CA PRO A 94 -14.00 -14.28 24.54
C PRO A 94 -12.89 -13.77 23.62
N ILE A 95 -11.64 -14.22 23.81
CA ILE A 95 -10.51 -13.87 22.95
C ILE A 95 -10.63 -14.60 21.62
N ASP A 96 -10.99 -15.89 21.64
CA ASP A 96 -11.29 -16.67 20.43
C ASP A 96 -12.37 -15.99 19.58
N GLN A 97 -13.44 -15.49 20.21
CA GLN A 97 -14.51 -14.80 19.48
C GLN A 97 -14.02 -13.52 18.78
N LYS A 98 -13.14 -12.75 19.43
CA LYS A 98 -12.53 -11.55 18.83
C LYS A 98 -11.58 -11.90 17.68
N LEU A 99 -10.87 -13.03 17.79
CA LEU A 99 -9.91 -13.49 16.78
C LEU A 99 -10.57 -14.27 15.65
N LYS A 100 -11.81 -14.76 15.83
CA LYS A 100 -12.54 -15.56 14.83
C LYS A 100 -12.50 -14.93 13.44
N TYR A 101 -12.78 -13.63 13.35
CA TYR A 101 -12.73 -12.92 12.08
C TYR A 101 -11.34 -12.95 11.45
N GLN A 102 -10.27 -12.75 12.23
CA GLN A 102 -8.90 -12.76 11.73
C GLN A 102 -8.50 -14.16 11.24
N ILE A 103 -8.89 -15.20 11.97
CA ILE A 103 -8.66 -16.61 11.61
C ILE A 103 -9.41 -16.93 10.33
N ASP A 104 -10.71 -16.62 10.27
CA ASP A 104 -11.55 -16.86 9.09
C ASP A 104 -11.00 -16.12 7.86
N LYS A 105 -10.50 -14.88 8.05
CA LYS A 105 -9.86 -14.11 6.99
C LYS A 105 -8.58 -14.79 6.48
N VAL A 106 -7.71 -15.24 7.37
CA VAL A 106 -6.46 -15.94 6.98
C VAL A 106 -6.78 -17.24 6.23
N ILE A 107 -7.76 -18.01 6.71
CA ILE A 107 -8.21 -19.24 6.04
C ILE A 107 -8.79 -18.94 4.65
N LYS A 108 -9.62 -17.90 4.52
CA LYS A 108 -10.16 -17.46 3.22
C LYS A 108 -9.06 -17.02 2.27
N THR A 109 -8.08 -16.25 2.74
CA THR A 109 -6.95 -15.84 1.91
C THR A 109 -6.10 -17.03 1.47
N ALA A 110 -5.89 -18.02 2.34
CA ALA A 110 -5.12 -19.23 2.01
C ALA A 110 -5.85 -20.15 1.01
N THR A 111 -7.18 -20.23 1.10
CA THR A 111 -8.01 -21.08 0.22
C THR A 111 -8.33 -20.42 -1.12
N THR A 112 -8.53 -19.11 -1.15
CA THR A 112 -9.00 -18.35 -2.33
C THR A 112 -7.85 -17.60 -3.02
N GLY A 113 -6.68 -17.50 -2.40
CA GLY A 113 -5.48 -16.89 -3.01
C GLY A 113 -5.54 -15.36 -3.14
N GLY A 114 -6.55 -14.70 -2.57
CA GLY A 114 -6.72 -13.24 -2.66
C GLY A 114 -7.41 -12.64 -1.44
N THR A 115 -7.12 -11.37 -1.16
CA THR A 115 -7.85 -10.57 -0.16
C THR A 115 -9.14 -10.04 -0.78
N ASP A 116 -10.30 -10.40 -0.23
CA ASP A 116 -11.60 -9.89 -0.69
C ASP A 116 -11.58 -8.36 -0.82
N GLU A 117 -11.98 -7.85 -1.98
CA GLU A 117 -11.99 -6.41 -2.26
C GLU A 117 -12.98 -5.67 -1.36
N ALA A 118 -14.02 -6.38 -0.89
CA ALA A 118 -15.10 -5.89 -0.03
C ALA A 118 -14.81 -5.94 1.48
N ASP A 119 -13.58 -6.24 1.92
CA ASP A 119 -13.28 -6.32 3.35
C ASP A 119 -13.17 -4.91 4.01
N PRO A 120 -14.08 -4.53 4.94
CA PRO A 120 -14.08 -3.24 5.62
C PRO A 120 -12.83 -2.98 6.48
N LEU A 121 -12.09 -4.01 6.88
CA LEU A 121 -10.84 -3.89 7.65
C LEU A 121 -9.60 -3.59 6.77
N ARG A 122 -9.74 -3.54 5.44
CA ARG A 122 -8.67 -3.05 4.53
C ARG A 122 -8.40 -1.56 4.69
N PHE A 123 -9.38 -0.79 5.16
CA PHE A 123 -9.28 0.67 5.31
C PHE A 123 -8.65 1.12 6.63
N LYS A 124 -8.08 0.21 7.44
CA LYS A 124 -7.34 0.62 8.62
C LYS A 124 -6.06 1.36 8.22
N ALA A 125 -5.74 2.44 8.94
CA ALA A 125 -4.47 3.11 8.77
C ALA A 125 -3.33 2.12 9.01
N ASN A 126 -2.37 2.03 8.09
CA ASN A 126 -1.18 1.21 8.24
C ASN A 126 -0.09 2.03 8.96
N PRO A 127 0.14 1.84 10.28
CA PRO A 127 1.14 2.59 11.02
C PRO A 127 2.56 2.36 10.51
N ASN A 128 2.84 1.18 9.93
CA ASN A 128 4.14 0.85 9.34
C ASN A 128 4.47 1.69 8.09
N ASN A 129 3.48 2.33 7.47
CA ASN A 129 3.73 3.29 6.38
C ASN A 129 4.32 4.62 6.89
N PHE A 130 4.31 4.84 8.22
CA PHE A 130 4.97 5.98 8.86
C PHE A 130 6.40 5.63 9.35
N THR A 131 6.69 4.37 9.67
CA THR A 131 7.97 3.96 10.28
C THR A 131 9.08 3.75 9.25
N ASN A 132 8.77 3.34 8.01
CA ASN A 132 9.74 3.19 6.92
C ASN A 132 10.40 4.50 6.44
N LYS A 133 10.20 5.62 7.16
CA LYS A 133 10.85 6.90 6.87
C LYS A 133 11.67 7.44 8.04
N LEU A 134 11.73 6.70 9.15
CA LEU A 134 12.42 7.09 10.39
C LEU A 134 13.58 6.16 10.76
N GLU A 135 13.71 4.97 10.17
CA GLU A 135 14.69 3.95 10.60
C GLU A 135 15.86 3.71 9.62
N ASP A 136 15.94 4.44 8.49
CA ASP A 136 17.04 4.27 7.50
C ASP A 136 18.27 5.18 7.77
N GLU A 137 18.55 5.59 9.01
CA GLU A 137 19.62 6.58 9.28
C GLU A 137 20.61 6.25 10.42
N ASP A 138 20.77 4.98 10.80
CA ASP A 138 21.84 4.58 11.75
C ASP A 138 22.44 3.19 11.42
N GLU A 139 23.35 3.11 10.44
CA GLU A 139 24.54 2.25 10.54
C GLU A 139 25.64 2.58 9.50
N SER A 140 26.88 2.64 9.99
CA SER A 140 28.09 3.20 9.37
C SER A 140 28.57 2.55 8.06
N GLY A 141 29.09 3.41 7.16
CA GLY A 141 29.97 3.03 6.06
C GLY A 141 30.65 4.26 5.44
N THR A 142 31.90 4.49 5.84
CA THR A 142 32.84 5.52 5.39
C THR A 142 33.03 5.49 3.86
N ASP A 143 32.98 6.65 3.19
CA ASP A 143 33.99 7.11 2.21
C ASP A 143 33.61 8.45 1.58
N GLU A 144 34.65 9.23 1.29
CA GLU A 144 34.70 10.67 1.08
C GLU A 144 34.17 11.18 -0.30
N ASP A 145 33.92 12.50 -0.30
CA ASP A 145 33.90 13.45 -1.43
C ASP A 145 32.75 13.45 -2.45
N ASN A 146 31.79 14.39 -2.28
CA ASN A 146 31.75 15.62 -3.09
C ASN A 146 30.61 16.60 -2.72
N GLU A 147 30.90 17.87 -3.00
CA GLU A 147 30.40 19.10 -2.39
C GLU A 147 28.90 19.47 -2.49
N THR A 148 28.42 19.99 -1.35
CA THR A 148 27.63 21.22 -1.12
C THR A 148 26.30 21.47 -1.85
N LYS A 149 25.21 21.12 -1.16
CA LYS A 149 24.17 22.08 -0.74
C LYS A 149 23.32 21.49 0.40
N SER A 150 23.97 21.28 1.53
CA SER A 150 23.35 21.11 2.84
C SER A 150 22.71 22.45 3.25
N THR A 151 21.41 22.59 2.99
CA THR A 151 20.63 23.46 3.88
C THR A 151 20.40 22.65 5.14
N ASN A 152 21.05 23.05 6.23
CA ASN A 152 20.85 22.53 7.58
C ASN A 152 19.35 22.47 7.87
N LYS A 153 18.72 21.32 7.64
CA LYS A 153 17.37 21.08 8.13
C LYS A 153 17.52 20.82 9.61
N SER A 154 17.31 21.85 10.40
CA SER A 154 17.05 21.74 11.83
C SER A 154 16.16 20.51 12.10
N LYS A 155 16.39 19.78 13.20
CA LYS A 155 15.50 18.74 13.78
C LYS A 155 14.09 19.28 14.18
N VAL A 156 13.62 20.31 13.50
CA VAL A 156 12.30 20.91 13.64
C VAL A 156 11.39 20.18 12.67
N TYR A 157 10.44 19.43 13.22
CA TYR A 157 9.39 18.79 12.44
C TYR A 157 8.60 19.87 11.66
N VAL A 158 8.67 19.80 10.33
CA VAL A 158 7.86 20.65 9.44
C VAL A 158 6.68 19.81 8.93
N PRO A 159 5.45 20.08 9.37
CA PRO A 159 4.29 19.34 8.90
C PRO A 159 4.09 19.53 7.39
N PRO A 160 3.64 18.49 6.67
CA PRO A 160 3.34 18.58 5.25
C PRO A 160 2.26 19.65 5.02
N ARG A 161 2.51 20.56 4.08
CA ARG A 161 1.53 21.57 3.68
C ARG A 161 0.43 20.89 2.87
N LEU A 162 -0.68 20.58 3.54
CA LEU A 162 -1.90 20.13 2.89
C LEU A 162 -2.49 21.31 2.11
N THR A 163 -2.59 21.15 0.80
CA THR A 163 -3.37 22.08 -0.04
C THR A 163 -4.83 21.65 0.00
N PRO A 164 -5.78 22.57 0.21
CA PRO A 164 -7.19 22.22 0.15
C PRO A 164 -7.51 21.68 -1.25
N VAL A 165 -8.01 20.45 -1.29
CA VAL A 165 -8.52 19.79 -2.49
C VAL A 165 -10.03 19.73 -2.33
N HIS A 166 -10.78 20.12 -3.35
CA HIS A 166 -12.24 19.98 -3.34
C HIS A 166 -12.59 18.49 -3.21
N TYR A 167 -13.45 18.17 -2.22
CA TYR A 167 -13.86 16.81 -1.94
C TYR A 167 -15.17 16.51 -2.65
N ASP A 168 -15.04 15.93 -3.83
CA ASP A 168 -16.19 15.61 -4.68
C ASP A 168 -16.72 14.21 -4.29
N LEU A 169 -17.60 14.18 -3.27
CA LEU A 169 -18.22 12.96 -2.72
C LEU A 169 -19.13 12.24 -3.70
N ASP A 170 -19.77 12.99 -4.61
CA ASP A 170 -20.76 12.48 -5.56
C ASP A 170 -20.19 12.28 -6.97
N GLU A 171 -18.93 12.65 -7.22
CA GLU A 171 -18.33 12.51 -8.54
C GLU A 171 -17.90 11.07 -8.81
N THR A 172 -18.56 10.46 -9.79
CA THR A 172 -18.16 9.16 -10.31
C THR A 172 -16.81 9.27 -11.05
N VAL A 173 -16.13 8.14 -11.25
CA VAL A 173 -14.87 8.10 -12.00
C VAL A 173 -15.05 8.65 -13.42
N LYS A 174 -16.23 8.43 -14.02
CA LYS A 174 -16.61 8.93 -15.35
C LYS A 174 -16.75 10.46 -15.39
N ASP A 175 -17.26 11.07 -14.32
CA ASP A 175 -17.39 12.53 -14.23
C ASP A 175 -16.02 13.21 -14.12
N LYS A 176 -15.05 12.56 -13.48
CA LYS A 176 -13.67 13.05 -13.40
C LYS A 176 -12.97 12.96 -14.75
N GLU A 177 -13.19 11.89 -15.48
CA GLU A 177 -12.66 11.68 -16.83
C GLU A 177 -13.26 12.68 -17.83
N SER A 178 -14.58 12.89 -17.84
CA SER A 178 -15.21 13.89 -18.70
C SER A 178 -14.72 15.31 -18.41
N LYS A 179 -14.60 15.70 -17.13
CA LYS A 179 -14.01 17.00 -16.75
C LYS A 179 -12.54 17.12 -17.17
N ALA A 180 -11.77 16.04 -17.16
CA ALA A 180 -10.39 16.05 -17.65
C ALA A 180 -10.34 16.24 -19.17
N ILE A 181 -11.22 15.55 -19.91
CA ILE A 181 -11.37 15.68 -21.36
C ILE A 181 -11.83 17.10 -21.73
N GLU A 182 -12.80 17.67 -21.01
CA GLU A 182 -13.25 19.06 -21.24
C GLU A 182 -12.12 20.08 -21.01
N ARG A 183 -11.33 19.91 -19.94
CA ARG A 183 -10.17 20.77 -19.69
C ARG A 183 -9.12 20.63 -20.80
N ALA A 184 -8.92 19.41 -21.30
CA ALA A 184 -8.01 19.14 -22.42
C ALA A 184 -8.51 19.76 -23.73
N LYS A 185 -9.82 19.63 -24.05
CA LYS A 185 -10.50 20.29 -25.17
C LYS A 185 -10.36 21.82 -25.10
N LYS A 186 -10.64 22.42 -23.93
CA LYS A 186 -10.46 23.87 -23.70
C LYS A 186 -9.01 24.29 -23.89
N ARG A 187 -8.05 23.48 -23.44
CA ARG A 187 -6.62 23.76 -23.62
C ARG A 187 -6.23 23.70 -25.09
N ALA A 188 -6.65 22.67 -25.82
CA ALA A 188 -6.40 22.54 -27.26
C ALA A 188 -6.99 23.72 -28.04
N LEU A 189 -8.25 24.11 -27.76
CA LEU A 189 -8.88 25.30 -28.36
C LEU A 189 -8.21 26.63 -27.98
N SER A 190 -7.46 26.66 -26.88
CA SER A 190 -6.66 27.80 -26.42
C SER A 190 -5.18 27.73 -26.84
N SER A 191 -4.81 26.71 -27.63
CA SER A 191 -3.49 26.59 -28.22
C SER A 191 -3.22 27.76 -29.18
N SER A 192 -1.94 28.07 -29.39
CA SER A 192 -1.56 29.24 -30.20
C SER A 192 -2.04 29.13 -31.64
N ILE A 193 -1.91 27.95 -32.25
CA ILE A 193 -2.31 27.69 -33.65
C ILE A 193 -3.81 27.89 -33.84
N LEU A 194 -4.64 27.25 -33.01
CA LEU A 194 -6.09 27.35 -33.18
C LEU A 194 -6.63 28.74 -32.87
N LYS A 195 -5.96 29.48 -31.98
CA LYS A 195 -6.29 30.88 -31.74
C LYS A 195 -5.95 31.75 -32.95
N GLU A 196 -4.78 31.58 -33.55
CA GLU A 196 -4.36 32.32 -34.76
C GLU A 196 -5.28 32.01 -35.95
N LEU A 197 -5.60 30.74 -36.19
CA LEU A 197 -6.59 30.35 -37.20
C LEU A 197 -7.96 30.98 -36.90
N ARG A 198 -8.43 30.96 -35.64
CA ARG A 198 -9.69 31.65 -35.30
C ARG A 198 -9.62 33.13 -35.65
N ASP A 199 -8.53 33.80 -35.28
CA ASP A 199 -8.37 35.23 -35.46
C ASP A 199 -8.32 35.59 -36.98
N GLU A 200 -7.76 34.72 -37.84
CA GLU A 200 -7.76 34.89 -39.31
C GLU A 200 -9.16 34.81 -39.95
N TYR A 201 -10.01 33.88 -39.50
CA TYR A 201 -11.38 33.74 -40.01
C TYR A 201 -12.39 34.65 -39.29
N TYR A 202 -11.98 35.36 -38.24
CA TYR A 202 -12.86 36.22 -37.46
C TYR A 202 -12.88 37.65 -38.03
N GLU A 203 -14.04 38.10 -38.52
CA GLU A 203 -14.20 39.41 -39.18
C GLU A 203 -14.45 40.58 -38.20
N GLY A 204 -14.36 40.34 -36.89
CA GLY A 204 -14.54 41.38 -35.88
C GLY A 204 -13.29 42.28 -35.73
N PRO A 205 -13.45 43.51 -35.20
CA PRO A 205 -12.33 44.42 -35.02
C PRO A 205 -11.31 43.88 -34.00
N GLU A 206 -10.03 43.92 -34.35
CA GLU A 206 -8.92 43.54 -33.46
C GLU A 206 -8.29 44.77 -32.79
N GLU A 207 -7.94 44.65 -31.50
CA GLU A 207 -7.18 45.66 -30.77
C GLU A 207 -5.70 45.64 -31.17
N VAL A 208 -5.31 46.47 -32.15
CA VAL A 208 -3.89 46.70 -32.48
C VAL A 208 -3.27 47.63 -31.44
N LYS A 209 -2.20 47.16 -30.77
CA LYS A 209 -1.45 47.93 -29.75
C LYS A 209 -0.04 48.24 -30.28
N GLU A 210 0.50 49.42 -29.98
CA GLU A 210 1.80 49.87 -30.51
C GLU A 210 3.02 49.03 -30.03
N SER A 211 2.91 48.32 -28.90
CA SER A 211 4.01 47.51 -28.35
C SER A 211 3.75 46.01 -28.55
N ILE A 212 3.98 45.52 -29.77
CA ILE A 212 3.69 44.12 -30.13
C ILE A 212 4.89 43.23 -29.81
N ASP A 213 4.84 42.59 -28.65
CA ASP A 213 5.50 41.30 -28.49
C ASP A 213 4.42 40.20 -28.59
N LEU A 214 4.18 39.65 -29.79
CA LEU A 214 3.25 38.53 -30.02
C LEU A 214 3.53 37.36 -29.05
N HIS A 215 4.80 37.12 -28.76
CA HIS A 215 5.27 36.09 -27.83
C HIS A 215 4.92 36.36 -26.36
N ARG A 216 4.43 37.55 -26.03
CA ARG A 216 4.03 37.96 -24.67
C ARG A 216 2.53 38.09 -24.49
N PHE A 217 1.71 37.78 -25.50
CA PHE A 217 0.25 37.93 -25.42
C PHE A 217 -0.36 37.30 -24.17
N LYS A 218 0.02 36.05 -23.84
CA LYS A 218 -0.46 35.35 -22.62
C LYS A 218 0.00 36.04 -21.33
N ALA A 219 1.22 36.56 -21.30
CA ALA A 219 1.76 37.26 -20.13
C ALA A 219 1.13 38.65 -19.95
N ASN A 220 0.91 39.37 -21.05
CA ASN A 220 0.25 40.67 -21.08
C ASN A 220 -1.21 40.54 -20.66
N LYS A 221 -1.92 39.50 -21.15
CA LYS A 221 -3.29 39.20 -20.71
C LYS A 221 -3.35 38.94 -19.19
N LYS A 222 -2.46 38.12 -18.65
CA LYS A 222 -2.39 37.85 -17.21
C LYS A 222 -2.05 39.10 -16.39
N ALA A 223 -1.22 40.00 -16.94
CA ALA A 223 -0.91 41.27 -16.30
C ALA A 223 -2.14 42.20 -16.29
N LYS A 224 -2.90 42.24 -17.40
CA LYS A 224 -4.16 43.00 -17.50
C LYS A 224 -5.24 42.47 -16.56
N GLU A 225 -5.45 41.16 -16.52
CA GLU A 225 -6.39 40.53 -15.57
C GLU A 225 -6.02 40.86 -14.12
N ARG A 226 -4.73 40.98 -13.81
CA ARG A 226 -4.28 41.43 -12.49
C ARG A 226 -4.66 42.90 -12.26
N THR A 227 -4.38 43.80 -13.20
CA THR A 227 -4.71 45.23 -13.02
C THR A 227 -6.22 45.43 -12.90
N GLU A 228 -7.01 44.74 -13.74
CA GLU A 228 -8.48 44.76 -13.68
C GLU A 228 -8.97 44.28 -12.31
N TYR A 229 -8.44 43.18 -11.77
CA TYR A 229 -8.81 42.71 -10.43
C TYR A 229 -8.38 43.68 -9.32
N GLU A 230 -7.20 44.30 -9.43
CA GLU A 230 -6.72 45.30 -8.45
C GLU A 230 -7.59 46.55 -8.46
N GLU A 231 -8.05 47.00 -9.63
CA GLU A 231 -8.94 48.14 -9.81
C GLU A 231 -10.35 47.84 -9.34
N GLU A 232 -10.92 46.69 -9.72
CA GLU A 232 -12.26 46.25 -9.31
C GLU A 232 -12.38 46.09 -7.79
N ARG A 233 -11.36 45.52 -7.16
CA ARG A 233 -11.35 45.29 -5.70
C ARG A 233 -10.58 46.34 -4.91
N MET A 234 -10.05 47.36 -5.59
CA MET A 234 -9.27 48.46 -5.00
C MET A 234 -8.17 47.97 -4.03
N MET A 235 -7.52 46.84 -4.33
CA MET A 235 -6.44 46.27 -3.50
C MET A 235 -5.24 45.86 -4.35
N ARG A 236 -4.02 46.12 -3.85
CA ARG A 236 -2.79 45.68 -4.51
C ARG A 236 -2.49 44.21 -4.25
N MET A 237 -2.21 43.45 -5.31
CA MET A 237 -1.82 42.05 -5.20
C MET A 237 -0.28 41.93 -5.10
N SER A 238 0.20 41.19 -4.10
CA SER A 238 1.65 40.94 -3.97
C SER A 238 2.13 39.92 -5.02
N ILE A 239 3.30 40.17 -5.60
CA ILE A 239 3.86 39.31 -6.66
C ILE A 239 4.66 38.18 -6.02
N SER A 240 4.28 36.93 -6.30
CA SER A 240 5.04 35.76 -5.86
C SER A 240 6.43 35.70 -6.48
N LYS A 241 7.41 35.15 -5.76
CA LYS A 241 8.78 34.90 -6.28
C LYS A 241 8.76 34.07 -7.57
N LYS A 242 7.80 33.14 -7.70
CA LYS A 242 7.62 32.31 -8.90
C LYS A 242 7.19 33.16 -10.11
N ASP A 243 6.19 34.03 -9.92
CA ASP A 243 5.72 34.92 -10.98
C ASP A 243 6.78 35.94 -11.38
N LYS A 244 7.53 36.48 -10.41
CA LYS A 244 8.67 37.38 -10.68
C LYS A 244 9.75 36.68 -11.52
N ASN A 245 10.03 35.41 -11.26
CA ASN A 245 10.96 34.63 -12.07
C ASN A 245 10.40 34.33 -13.47
N ALA A 246 9.11 34.00 -13.59
CA ALA A 246 8.46 33.79 -14.89
C ALA A 246 8.51 35.06 -15.75
N MET A 247 8.28 36.23 -15.14
CA MET A 247 8.37 37.52 -15.81
C MET A 247 9.80 37.84 -16.27
N ARG A 248 10.83 37.46 -15.49
CA ARG A 248 12.24 37.58 -15.91
C ARG A 248 12.58 36.67 -17.10
N LYS A 249 12.07 35.44 -17.13
CA LYS A 249 12.27 34.50 -18.24
C LYS A 249 11.62 34.96 -19.55
N LEU A 250 10.55 35.75 -19.47
CA LEU A 250 9.91 36.35 -20.64
C LEU A 250 10.79 37.43 -21.32
N GLY A 251 11.76 37.98 -20.58
CA GLY A 251 12.76 38.92 -21.10
C GLY A 251 13.97 38.27 -21.76
N THR A 252 14.10 36.94 -21.71
CA THR A 252 15.25 36.21 -22.27
C THR A 252 14.83 35.39 -23.50
N LEU A 253 15.81 34.96 -24.30
CA LEU A 253 15.64 34.15 -25.54
C LEU A 253 14.83 32.85 -25.34
N SER A 254 14.51 32.47 -24.10
CA SER A 254 13.63 31.35 -23.75
C SER A 254 12.16 31.55 -24.17
N SER A 255 11.77 32.76 -24.58
CA SER A 255 10.42 33.07 -25.09
C SER A 255 10.08 32.36 -26.41
N LEU A 256 11.09 31.92 -27.18
CA LEU A 256 10.93 31.18 -28.43
C LEU A 256 10.36 29.76 -28.24
N ASN A 257 10.40 29.22 -27.01
CA ASN A 257 9.82 27.91 -26.71
C ASN A 257 8.30 27.88 -26.90
N ASN A 258 7.61 29.03 -26.78
CA ASN A 258 6.17 29.10 -27.03
C ASN A 258 5.83 28.98 -28.52
N LEU A 259 6.78 29.26 -29.41
CA LEU A 259 6.61 29.14 -30.86
C LEU A 259 6.84 27.70 -31.34
N THR A 260 7.73 26.97 -30.66
CA THR A 260 8.07 25.57 -31.00
C THR A 260 7.24 24.54 -30.23
N GLN A 261 6.52 24.96 -29.18
CA GLN A 261 5.63 24.08 -28.43
C GLN A 261 4.24 24.05 -29.08
N PHE A 262 4.05 23.10 -29.98
CA PHE A 262 2.73 22.72 -30.46
C PHE A 262 2.04 21.89 -29.38
N ASP A 263 0.97 22.44 -28.79
CA ASP A 263 0.10 21.67 -27.89
C ASP A 263 -0.58 20.54 -28.68
N ASP A 264 -0.88 19.43 -28.02
CA ASP A 264 -1.54 18.29 -28.64
C ASP A 264 -3.01 18.62 -28.99
N ILE A 265 -3.31 18.70 -30.28
CA ILE A 265 -4.63 19.03 -30.83
C ILE A 265 -5.46 17.76 -31.12
N SER A 266 -4.87 16.56 -30.98
CA SER A 266 -5.54 15.27 -31.29
C SER A 266 -6.87 15.07 -30.54
N ILE A 267 -7.04 15.71 -29.39
CA ILE A 267 -8.25 15.72 -28.56
C ILE A 267 -9.49 16.32 -29.28
N LEU A 268 -9.29 17.14 -30.31
CA LEU A 268 -10.36 17.77 -31.08
C LEU A 268 -10.80 16.95 -32.30
N ASP A 269 -10.07 15.88 -32.65
CA ASP A 269 -10.41 15.00 -33.75
C ASP A 269 -11.50 14.01 -33.30
N ASP A 270 -12.72 14.17 -33.82
CA ASP A 270 -13.90 13.40 -33.42
C ASP A 270 -13.75 11.90 -33.76
N GLU A 271 -12.94 11.58 -34.78
CA GLU A 271 -12.69 10.19 -35.22
C GLU A 271 -11.74 9.42 -34.30
N ARG A 272 -10.96 10.11 -33.45
CA ARG A 272 -9.96 9.50 -32.53
C ARG A 272 -10.37 9.52 -31.06
N GLN A 273 -11.62 9.85 -30.74
CA GLN A 273 -12.08 10.01 -29.35
C GLN A 273 -11.95 8.76 -28.47
N GLY A 274 -11.79 7.57 -29.07
CA GLY A 274 -11.55 6.32 -28.35
C GLY A 274 -10.09 6.09 -27.90
N GLU A 275 -9.12 6.86 -28.40
CA GLU A 275 -7.68 6.64 -28.16
C GLU A 275 -7.01 7.74 -27.32
N PHE A 276 -7.79 8.60 -26.64
CA PHE A 276 -7.22 9.61 -25.76
C PHE A 276 -6.73 8.96 -24.44
N SER A 277 -5.50 8.45 -24.47
CA SER A 277 -4.78 8.13 -23.23
C SER A 277 -4.09 9.39 -22.73
N MET A 278 -4.53 9.92 -21.58
CA MET A 278 -3.76 10.92 -20.86
C MET A 278 -2.42 10.27 -20.49
N GLU A 279 -1.33 10.66 -21.16
CA GLU A 279 0.01 10.13 -20.84
C GLU A 279 0.22 10.29 -19.33
N LYS A 280 0.22 9.17 -18.61
CA LYS A 280 0.51 9.16 -17.18
C LYS A 280 1.92 9.70 -17.03
N GLY A 281 2.03 10.94 -16.54
CA GLY A 281 3.30 11.62 -16.36
C GLY A 281 4.32 10.65 -15.76
N LYS A 282 5.45 10.47 -16.45
CA LYS A 282 6.47 9.47 -16.12
C LYS A 282 6.73 9.50 -14.61
N LYS A 283 6.35 8.44 -13.89
CA LYS A 283 6.75 8.25 -12.48
C LYS A 283 8.27 8.37 -12.45
N ARG A 284 8.80 9.31 -11.66
CA ARG A 284 10.25 9.48 -11.47
C ARG A 284 10.81 8.11 -11.10
N LYS A 285 11.63 7.53 -11.98
CA LYS A 285 12.24 6.21 -11.77
C LYS A 285 12.98 6.26 -10.42
N PHE A 286 12.55 5.43 -9.48
CA PHE A 286 13.33 5.18 -8.26
C PHE A 286 14.69 4.64 -8.69
N ASN A 287 15.75 5.20 -8.12
CA ASN A 287 17.10 5.13 -8.67
C ASN A 287 17.56 3.66 -8.77
N SER A 288 17.76 3.16 -10.00
CA SER A 288 18.06 1.75 -10.30
C SER A 288 19.39 1.25 -9.71
N LYS A 289 20.21 2.16 -9.18
CA LYS A 289 21.48 1.85 -8.49
C LYS A 289 21.28 1.05 -7.20
N VAL A 290 20.19 1.28 -6.45
CA VAL A 290 19.92 0.55 -5.18
C VAL A 290 19.62 -0.92 -5.46
N ARG A 291 18.90 -1.21 -6.56
CA ARG A 291 18.52 -2.59 -6.94
C ARG A 291 19.71 -3.41 -7.43
N LEU A 292 20.64 -2.78 -8.15
CA LEU A 292 21.90 -3.41 -8.58
C LEU A 292 22.86 -3.65 -7.41
N PHE A 293 22.88 -2.76 -6.41
CA PHE A 293 23.71 -2.93 -5.22
C PHE A 293 23.24 -4.11 -4.36
N LEU A 294 21.94 -4.24 -4.13
CA LEU A 294 21.36 -5.38 -3.40
C LEU A 294 21.56 -6.72 -4.13
N TYR A 295 21.43 -6.74 -5.46
CA TYR A 295 21.68 -7.95 -6.25
C TYR A 295 23.17 -8.36 -6.20
N ARG A 296 24.08 -7.38 -6.15
CA ARG A 296 25.52 -7.63 -6.06
C ARG A 296 25.93 -8.09 -4.66
N LEU A 297 25.28 -7.59 -3.60
CA LEU A 297 25.48 -8.06 -2.23
C LEU A 297 24.99 -9.51 -2.07
N TYR A 298 23.81 -9.83 -2.64
CA TYR A 298 23.24 -11.18 -2.60
C TYR A 298 24.15 -12.20 -3.29
N MET A 299 24.64 -11.88 -4.50
CA MET A 299 25.56 -12.77 -5.24
C MET A 299 26.92 -12.91 -4.54
N SER A 300 27.38 -11.87 -3.81
CA SER A 300 28.62 -11.94 -3.03
C SER A 300 28.47 -12.79 -1.77
N TRP A 301 27.32 -12.74 -1.10
CA TRP A 301 27.01 -13.57 0.05
C TRP A 301 26.82 -15.04 -0.35
N GLU A 302 26.14 -15.29 -1.47
CA GLU A 302 25.94 -16.64 -2.03
C GLU A 302 27.24 -17.29 -2.51
N ALA A 303 28.21 -16.47 -2.97
CA ALA A 303 29.56 -16.95 -3.28
C ALA A 303 30.38 -17.28 -2.02
N MET A 304 30.26 -16.48 -0.95
CA MET A 304 30.95 -16.75 0.32
C MET A 304 30.43 -18.01 1.03
N CYS A 305 29.14 -18.31 0.95
CA CYS A 305 28.56 -19.51 1.58
C CYS A 305 28.90 -20.83 0.86
N ASN A 306 29.38 -20.81 -0.39
CA ASN A 306 29.71 -22.01 -1.16
C ASN A 306 31.20 -22.38 -1.14
N GLN A 307 32.03 -21.67 -0.37
CA GLN A 307 33.48 -21.91 -0.31
C GLN A 307 33.93 -22.77 0.89
N ASP A 308 33.03 -23.12 1.83
CA ASP A 308 33.33 -23.86 3.07
C ASP A 308 32.70 -25.28 3.13
N ILE A 309 32.63 -25.99 1.99
CA ILE A 309 32.39 -27.44 1.90
C ILE A 309 33.54 -28.07 1.14
#